data_AF-Q1H0T6-F1
#
_entry.id   AF-Q1H0T6-F1
#
_cell.length_a   1.000
_cell.length_b   1.000
_cell.length_c   1.000
_cell.angle_alpha   90.00
_cell.angle_beta   90.00
_cell.angle_gamma   90.00
#
_symmetry.space_group_name_H-M   'P 1'
#
loop_
_entity.id
_entity.type
_entity.pdbx_description
1 polymer ?
#
loop_
_entity_poly.entity_id
_entity_poly.type
_entity_poly.pdbx_seq_one_letter_code
_entity_poly.pdbx_strand_id
1 'polypeptide(L)' 'MESARKWILLALLWSTPLAAAPAPWYLWQSKLDGQLVCLQTSPGPGWTLAKGPFKDNDCRHRSG' A
#
# COMPACT_ATOMS: atom_id res chain seq x y z
N MET A 1 10.34 16.81 38.19
CA MET A 1 10.43 15.49 37.51
C MET A 1 9.08 14.77 37.44
N GLU A 2 8.26 14.76 38.50
CA GLU A 2 6.99 14.01 38.53
C GLU A 2 5.88 14.60 37.66
N SER A 3 5.83 15.94 37.56
CA SER A 3 4.83 16.63 36.75
C SER A 3 5.01 16.31 35.25
N ALA A 4 6.25 16.29 34.76
CA ALA A 4 6.57 15.92 33.38
C ALA A 4 6.16 14.47 33.05
N ARG A 5 6.32 13.53 34.00
CA ARG A 5 5.91 12.13 33.81
C ARG A 5 4.41 12.00 33.61
N LYS A 6 3.60 12.78 34.35
CA LYS A 6 2.14 12.80 34.18
C LYS A 6 1.74 13.29 32.79
N TRP A 7 2.38 14.34 32.29
CA TRP A 7 2.10 14.86 30.95
C TRP A 7 2.52 13.90 29.82
N ILE A 8 3.65 13.21 29.97
CA ILE A 8 4.12 12.21 29.01
C ILE A 8 3.15 11.01 28.97
N LEU A 9 2.68 10.53 30.12
CA LEU A 9 1.71 9.45 30.19
C LEU A 9 0.37 9.86 29.56
N LEU A 10 -0.11 11.09 29.83
CA LEU A 10 -1.33 11.61 29.23
C LEU A 10 -1.24 11.69 27.69
N ALA A 11 -0.11 12.15 27.17
CA ALA A 11 0.12 12.24 25.73
C ALA A 11 0.14 10.87 25.04
N LEU A 12 0.70 9.84 25.69
CA LEU A 12 0.72 8.48 25.16
C LEU A 12 -0.69 7.88 25.02
N LEU A 13 -1.59 8.17 25.96
CA LEU A 13 -2.99 7.71 25.94
C LEU A 13 -3.80 8.28 24.76
N TRP A 14 -3.40 9.42 24.20
CA TRP A 14 -4.09 10.06 23.07
C TRP A 14 -3.65 9.57 21.69
N SER A 15 -2.79 8.56 21.61
CA SER A 15 -2.29 8.05 20.33
C SER A 15 -3.36 7.18 19.64
N THR A 16 -4.06 7.73 18.65
CA THR A 16 -4.99 6.95 17.81
C THR A 16 -4.23 6.18 16.73
N PRO A 17 -4.39 4.84 16.64
CA PRO A 17 -3.81 4.08 15.53
C PRO A 17 -4.53 4.45 14.22
N LEU A 18 -3.77 4.87 13.20
CA LEU A 18 -4.31 5.01 11.85
C LEU A 18 -4.36 3.61 11.21
N ALA A 19 -5.56 3.15 10.86
CA ALA A 19 -5.73 1.94 10.08
C ALA A 19 -5.40 2.25 8.61
N ALA A 20 -4.24 1.80 8.13
CA ALA A 20 -3.94 1.77 6.71
C ALA A 20 -4.53 0.49 6.10
N ALA A 21 -5.34 0.65 5.05
CA ALA A 21 -5.77 -0.50 4.25
C ALA A 21 -4.53 -1.16 3.61
N PRO A 22 -4.52 -2.48 3.42
CA PRO A 22 -3.43 -3.14 2.70
C PRO A 22 -3.33 -2.55 1.30
N ALA A 23 -2.10 -2.23 0.88
CA ALA A 23 -1.90 -1.57 -0.40
C ALA A 23 -2.24 -2.52 -1.56
N PRO A 24 -3.10 -2.10 -2.50
CA PRO A 24 -3.51 -2.94 -3.62
C PRO A 24 -2.38 -3.12 -4.62
N TRP A 25 -2.29 -4.31 -5.19
CA TRP A 25 -1.36 -4.66 -6.26
C TRP A 25 -2.07 -4.71 -7.61
N TYR A 26 -1.34 -4.37 -8.68
CA TYR A 26 -1.88 -4.31 -10.03
C TYR A 26 -0.95 -4.99 -11.02
N LEU A 27 -1.54 -5.66 -11.99
CA LEU A 27 -0.82 -6.21 -13.13
C LEU A 27 -0.73 -5.14 -14.21
N TRP A 28 0.50 -4.71 -14.50
CA TRP A 28 0.81 -3.73 -15.53
C TRP A 28 1.33 -4.42 -16.76
N GLN A 29 0.89 -3.98 -17.94
CA GLN A 29 1.37 -4.45 -19.23
C GLN A 29 2.22 -3.40 -19.92
N SER A 30 3.39 -3.80 -20.41
CA SER A 30 4.26 -2.96 -21.22
C SER A 30 3.59 -2.69 -22.56
N LYS A 31 3.49 -1.42 -22.93
CA LYS A 31 2.98 -0.99 -24.24
C LYS A 31 3.96 -1.33 -25.38
N LEU A 32 5.23 -1.56 -25.06
CA LEU A 32 6.29 -1.81 -26.05
C LEU A 32 6.33 -3.27 -26.49
N ASP A 33 6.20 -4.21 -25.54
CA ASP A 33 6.45 -5.64 -25.78
C ASP A 33 5.37 -6.55 -25.17
N GLY A 34 4.38 -6.00 -24.48
CA GLY A 34 3.30 -6.78 -23.86
C GLY A 34 3.68 -7.52 -22.57
N GLN A 35 4.92 -7.38 -22.09
CA GLN A 35 5.38 -7.96 -20.83
C GLN A 35 4.51 -7.54 -19.64
N LEU A 36 4.33 -8.45 -18.69
CA LEU A 36 3.50 -8.24 -17.51
C LEU A 36 4.37 -8.14 -16.25
N VAL A 37 4.06 -7.16 -15.39
CA VAL A 37 4.70 -6.98 -14.08
C VAL A 37 3.65 -6.70 -13.02
N CYS A 38 3.87 -7.20 -11.80
CA CYS A 38 2.98 -6.93 -10.66
C CYS A 38 3.58 -5.82 -9.79
N LEU A 39 2.93 -4.66 -9.69
CA LEU A 39 3.35 -3.53 -8.86
C LEU A 39 2.14 -2.76 -8.31
N GLN A 40 2.33 -2.12 -7.15
CA GLN A 40 1.31 -1.26 -6.52
C GLN A 40 1.03 0.01 -7.32
N THR A 41 2.02 0.53 -8.06
CA THR A 41 1.92 1.75 -8.86
C THR A 41 2.46 1.53 -10.27
N SER A 42 2.08 2.40 -11.21
CA SER A 42 2.57 2.31 -12.60
C SER A 42 4.09 2.45 -12.66
N PRO A 43 4.81 1.58 -13.39
CA PRO A 43 6.26 1.73 -13.59
C PRO A 43 6.62 2.95 -14.45
N GLY A 44 5.67 3.51 -15.19
CA GLY A 44 5.90 4.69 -16.03
C GLY A 44 4.90 4.83 -17.19
N PRO A 45 5.10 5.83 -18.08
CA PRO A 45 4.18 6.12 -19.19
C PRO A 45 4.07 5.00 -20.22
N GLY A 46 5.10 4.14 -20.31
CA GLY A 46 5.14 2.97 -21.18
C GLY A 46 4.29 1.79 -20.72
N TRP A 47 3.53 1.93 -19.63
CA TRP A 47 2.73 0.83 -19.05
C TRP A 47 1.24 1.16 -19.07
N THR A 48 0.42 0.12 -19.20
CA THR A 48 -1.04 0.20 -19.09
C THR A 48 -1.54 -0.77 -18.02
N LEU A 49 -2.62 -0.40 -17.35
CA LEU A 49 -3.23 -1.26 -16.33
C LEU A 49 -3.91 -2.44 -17.03
N ALA A 50 -3.49 -3.67 -16.74
CA ALA A 50 -4.04 -4.88 -17.34
C ALA A 50 -5.10 -5.53 -16.44
N LYS A 51 -4.78 -5.75 -15.15
CA LYS A 51 -5.66 -6.41 -14.18
C LYS A 51 -5.40 -5.89 -12.75
N GLY A 52 -6.37 -6.08 -11.86
CA GLY A 52 -6.28 -5.77 -10.44
C GLY A 52 -7.58 -5.13 -9.94
N PRO A 53 -7.68 -4.78 -8.64
CA PRO A 53 -6.64 -4.94 -7.61
C PRO A 53 -6.42 -6.40 -7.14
N PHE A 54 -5.21 -6.69 -6.67
CA PHE A 54 -4.77 -7.95 -6.05
C PHE A 54 -4.32 -7.72 -4.60
N LYS A 55 -4.39 -8.77 -3.78
CA LYS A 55 -4.03 -8.74 -2.35
C LYS A 55 -2.53 -8.97 -2.11
N ASP A 56 -1.80 -9.44 -3.12
CA ASP A 56 -0.42 -9.91 -3.02
C ASP A 56 0.46 -9.42 -4.17
N ASN A 57 1.77 -9.39 -3.89
CA ASN A 57 2.82 -8.87 -4.77
C ASN A 57 3.12 -9.72 -6.02
N ASP A 58 2.53 -10.90 -6.11
CA ASP A 58 2.60 -11.75 -7.29
C ASP A 58 1.34 -11.65 -8.16
N CYS A 59 0.32 -10.89 -7.72
CA CYS A 59 -0.93 -10.72 -8.43
C CYS A 59 -1.64 -12.07 -8.68
N ARG A 60 -1.63 -12.98 -7.69
CA ARG A 60 -2.33 -14.28 -7.75
C ARG A 60 -3.73 -14.19 -7.14
N HIS A 61 -3.91 -13.55 -5.98
CA HIS A 61 -5.23 -13.47 -5.34
C HIS A 61 -5.90 -12.12 -5.57
N ARG A 62 -7.14 -12.17 -6.08
CA ARG A 62 -7.93 -10.98 -6.39
C ARG A 62 -8.43 -10.32 -5.11
N SER A 63 -8.44 -8.99 -5.10
CA SER A 63 -9.08 -8.17 -4.08
C SER A 63 -10.58 -8.10 -4.33
N GLY A 64 -11.25 -9.23 -4.15
CA GLY A 64 -12.70 -9.31 -3.94
C GLY A 64 -13.06 -9.00 -2.50
#